data_AF-A0A3N5IXA3-F1
#
_entry.id   AF-A0A3N5IXA3-F1
#
_cell.length_a   1.000
_cell.length_b   1.000
_cell.length_c   1.000
_cell.angle_alpha   90.00
_cell.angle_beta   90.00
_cell.angle_gamma   90.00
#
_symmetry.space_group_name_H-M   'P 1'
#
loop_
_entity.id
_entity.type
_entity.pdbx_description
1 polymer ?
#
loop_
_entity_poly.entity_id
_entity_poly.type
_entity_poly.pdbx_seq_one_letter_code
_entity_poly.pdbx_strand_id
1 'polypeptide(L)'
;MKTLKRIRYYTLNSWNQSTAPAYNLKIHKVINSNLQDKVFELMDCENFYDEINELITHFNIINNFEWQAGFNGRSGGYLVLYRGGKHEDGRVYSQPGRSIEDNEVPGEVLRAFRTLALSIIQGTEYKAKNCVVENETYSIQKTRKIIV
;
A
#
# COMPACT_ATOMS: atom_id res chain seq x y z
N MET A 1 3.76 -17.35 -11.49
CA MET A 1 3.58 -16.01 -10.90
C MET A 1 4.71 -15.11 -11.39
N LYS A 2 4.43 -13.87 -11.84
CA LYS A 2 5.50 -12.96 -12.28
C LYS A 2 6.48 -12.73 -11.12
N THR A 3 7.78 -12.78 -11.39
CA THR A 3 8.79 -12.65 -10.33
C THR A 3 8.78 -11.24 -9.77
N LEU A 4 8.40 -11.10 -8.50
CA LEU A 4 8.46 -9.82 -7.80
C LEU A 4 9.92 -9.48 -7.46
N LYS A 5 10.46 -8.42 -8.07
CA LYS A 5 11.83 -7.94 -7.84
C LYS A 5 11.80 -6.69 -6.95
N ARG A 6 12.66 -6.66 -5.92
CA ARG A 6 12.85 -5.46 -5.08
C ARG A 6 13.55 -4.39 -5.92
N ILE A 7 13.08 -3.17 -5.80
CA ILE A 7 13.62 -1.99 -6.47
C ILE A 7 13.95 -0.92 -5.43
N ARG A 8 14.61 0.16 -5.87
CA ARG A 8 14.77 1.38 -5.08
C ARG A 8 13.79 2.43 -5.58
N TYR A 9 13.07 3.05 -4.66
CA TYR A 9 12.12 4.12 -4.95
C TYR A 9 12.63 5.44 -4.36
N TYR A 10 12.56 6.51 -5.15
CA TYR A 10 12.86 7.87 -4.67
C TYR A 10 11.71 8.34 -3.79
N THR A 11 11.93 8.37 -2.47
CA THR A 11 10.90 8.63 -1.47
C THR A 11 10.53 10.12 -1.37
N LEU A 12 11.39 10.97 -1.90
CA LEU A 12 11.15 12.37 -2.22
C LEU A 12 11.60 12.62 -3.67
N ASN A 13 11.59 13.88 -4.09
CA ASN A 13 12.01 14.25 -5.44
C ASN A 13 13.47 13.85 -5.73
N SER A 14 13.80 13.57 -7.00
CA SER A 14 15.10 13.03 -7.44
C SER A 14 16.34 13.85 -7.03
N TRP A 15 16.24 15.18 -6.94
CA TRP A 15 17.32 16.08 -6.51
C TRP A 15 17.90 15.82 -5.11
N ASN A 16 17.17 15.19 -4.18
CA ASN A 16 17.70 14.87 -2.84
C ASN A 16 18.18 13.42 -2.70
N GLN A 17 18.13 12.64 -3.78
CA GLN A 17 18.60 11.25 -3.88
C GLN A 17 18.13 10.31 -2.76
N SER A 18 17.04 10.68 -2.07
CA SER A 18 16.53 9.89 -0.96
C SER A 18 15.80 8.68 -1.49
N THR A 19 16.37 7.49 -1.29
CA THR A 19 15.80 6.24 -1.83
C THR A 19 15.58 5.20 -0.75
N ALA A 20 14.53 4.40 -0.91
CA ALA A 20 14.24 3.29 -0.02
C ALA A 20 13.87 2.02 -0.79
N PRO A 21 13.96 0.84 -0.14
CA PRO A 21 13.51 -0.41 -0.70
C PRO A 21 12.01 -0.37 -1.03
N ALA A 22 11.64 -0.89 -2.21
CA ALA A 22 10.26 -0.88 -2.66
C ALA A 22 9.94 -2.05 -3.61
N TYR A 23 8.65 -2.24 -3.86
CA TYR A 23 8.12 -3.16 -4.86
C TYR A 23 7.15 -2.41 -5.79
N ASN A 24 7.32 -2.62 -7.10
CA ASN A 24 6.40 -2.09 -8.10
C ASN A 24 5.18 -3.00 -8.21
N LEU A 25 4.08 -2.58 -7.59
CA LEU A 25 2.81 -3.30 -7.52
C LEU A 25 1.78 -2.76 -8.53
N LYS A 26 2.20 -2.00 -9.54
CA LYS A 26 1.29 -1.56 -10.61
C LYS A 26 0.59 -2.77 -11.22
N ILE A 27 -0.74 -2.69 -11.35
CA ILE A 27 -1.61 -3.81 -11.77
C ILE A 27 -1.12 -4.49 -13.04
N HIS A 28 -0.82 -3.71 -14.09
CA HIS A 28 -0.30 -4.24 -15.36
C HIS A 28 1.03 -5.00 -15.23
N LYS A 29 1.81 -4.75 -14.17
CA LYS A 29 3.05 -5.45 -13.87
C LYS A 29 2.80 -6.74 -13.10
N VAL A 30 1.94 -6.75 -12.09
CA VAL A 30 1.87 -7.86 -11.12
C VAL A 30 0.65 -8.77 -11.27
N ILE A 31 -0.45 -8.27 -11.83
CA ILE A 31 -1.70 -9.01 -11.99
C ILE A 31 -1.77 -9.66 -13.39
N ASN A 32 -2.38 -10.85 -13.47
CA ASN A 32 -2.67 -11.51 -14.74
C ASN A 32 -3.58 -10.63 -15.63
N SER A 33 -3.29 -10.53 -16.93
CA SER A 33 -3.98 -9.62 -17.86
C SER A 33 -5.49 -9.80 -17.89
N ASN A 34 -5.97 -11.03 -17.77
CA ASN A 34 -7.41 -11.33 -17.75
C ASN A 34 -8.15 -10.87 -16.48
N LEU A 35 -7.43 -10.45 -15.43
CA LEU A 35 -8.01 -9.95 -14.19
C LEU A 35 -7.85 -8.44 -14.01
N GLN A 36 -7.06 -7.77 -14.86
CA GLN A 36 -6.68 -6.36 -14.64
C GLN A 36 -7.89 -5.43 -14.66
N ASP A 37 -8.76 -5.57 -15.67
CA ASP A 37 -9.98 -4.75 -15.77
C ASP A 37 -10.89 -4.95 -14.56
N LYS A 38 -11.01 -6.20 -14.07
CA LYS A 38 -11.79 -6.50 -12.87
C LYS A 38 -11.18 -5.89 -11.61
N VAL A 39 -9.85 -5.86 -11.51
CA VAL A 39 -9.17 -5.18 -10.40
C VAL A 39 -9.41 -3.67 -10.47
N PHE A 40 -9.37 -3.06 -11.66
CA PHE A 40 -9.68 -1.62 -11.79
C PHE A 40 -11.12 -1.32 -11.36
N GLU A 41 -12.09 -2.14 -11.76
CA GLU A 41 -13.48 -2.01 -11.31
C GLU A 41 -13.60 -2.16 -9.78
N LEU A 42 -12.89 -3.14 -9.19
CA LEU A 42 -12.87 -3.34 -7.75
C LEU A 42 -12.23 -2.16 -7.01
N MET A 43 -11.21 -1.49 -7.56
CA MET A 43 -10.59 -0.33 -6.92
C MET A 43 -11.54 0.86 -6.73
N ASP A 44 -12.64 0.91 -7.49
CA ASP A 44 -13.68 1.92 -7.35
C ASP A 44 -14.70 1.57 -6.23
N CYS A 45 -14.66 0.34 -5.70
CA CYS A 45 -15.46 -0.06 -4.55
C CYS A 45 -14.91 0.53 -3.25
N GLU A 46 -15.80 1.01 -2.39
CA GLU A 46 -15.46 1.71 -1.13
C GLU A 46 -14.54 0.89 -0.21
N ASN A 47 -14.74 -0.43 -0.15
CA ASN A 47 -14.05 -1.36 0.76
C ASN A 47 -12.86 -2.10 0.15
N PHE A 48 -12.45 -1.76 -1.07
CA PHE A 48 -11.38 -2.50 -1.76
C PHE A 48 -10.05 -2.47 -1.00
N TYR A 49 -9.72 -1.32 -0.44
CA TYR A 49 -8.44 -1.09 0.22
C TYR A 49 -8.40 -1.56 1.67
N ASP A 50 -9.53 -1.98 2.27
CA ASP A 50 -9.59 -2.31 3.70
C ASP A 50 -8.63 -3.45 4.06
N GLU A 51 -8.72 -4.58 3.37
CA GLU A 51 -7.82 -5.73 3.60
C GLU A 51 -6.35 -5.39 3.30
N ILE A 52 -6.10 -4.54 2.31
CA ILE A 52 -4.74 -4.09 1.96
C ILE A 52 -4.18 -3.24 3.11
N ASN A 53 -4.99 -2.31 3.64
CA ASN A 53 -4.64 -1.44 4.74
C ASN A 53 -4.45 -2.23 6.05
N GLU A 54 -5.24 -3.29 6.28
CA GLU A 54 -5.05 -4.21 7.40
C GLU A 54 -3.72 -4.94 7.32
N LEU A 55 -3.37 -5.49 6.15
CA LEU A 55 -2.07 -6.16 5.93
C LEU A 55 -0.89 -5.21 6.19
N ILE A 56 -0.97 -3.97 5.70
CA ILE A 56 0.04 -2.93 5.93
C ILE A 56 0.10 -2.56 7.41
N THR A 57 -1.05 -2.35 8.06
CA THR A 57 -1.13 -1.99 9.48
C THR A 57 -0.54 -3.09 10.35
N HIS A 58 -0.86 -4.36 10.06
CA HIS A 58 -0.28 -5.50 10.76
C HIS A 58 1.24 -5.54 10.60
N PHE A 59 1.77 -5.38 9.38
CA PHE A 59 3.21 -5.28 9.14
C PHE A 59 3.85 -4.14 9.95
N ASN A 60 3.21 -2.97 10.00
CA ASN A 60 3.74 -1.83 10.75
C ASN A 60 3.74 -2.11 12.27
N ILE A 61 2.69 -2.73 12.80
CA ILE A 61 2.57 -3.08 14.23
C ILE A 61 3.65 -4.07 14.64
N ILE A 62 3.84 -5.18 13.91
CA ILE A 62 4.81 -6.22 14.28
C ILE A 62 6.25 -5.71 14.26
N ASN A 63 6.52 -4.66 13.47
CA ASN A 63 7.83 -3.99 13.40
C ASN A 63 7.91 -2.76 14.30
N ASN A 64 6.99 -2.64 15.27
CA ASN A 64 6.89 -1.54 16.22
C ASN A 64 6.89 -0.14 15.58
N PHE A 65 6.43 -0.05 14.34
CA PHE A 65 6.48 1.16 13.50
C PHE A 65 7.90 1.72 13.28
N GLU A 66 8.95 1.00 13.69
CA GLU A 66 10.33 1.34 13.34
C GLU A 66 10.55 1.12 11.84
N TRP A 67 9.97 0.04 11.32
CA TRP A 67 9.84 -0.23 9.89
C TRP A 67 8.37 -0.23 9.50
N GLN A 68 8.05 0.54 8.47
CA GLN A 68 6.67 0.72 8.03
C GLN A 68 6.57 0.55 6.52
N ALA A 69 5.51 -0.07 6.04
CA ALA A 69 5.17 -0.12 4.62
C ALA A 69 4.12 0.96 4.31
N GLY A 70 4.16 1.51 3.10
CA GLY A 70 3.13 2.39 2.60
C GLY A 70 3.15 2.51 1.08
N PHE A 71 2.01 2.84 0.49
CA PHE A 71 1.93 3.10 -0.95
C PHE A 71 2.39 4.52 -1.29
N ASN A 72 3.14 4.65 -2.38
CA ASN A 72 3.59 5.93 -2.91
C ASN A 72 3.53 5.94 -4.46
N GLY A 73 3.73 7.14 -5.01
CA GLY A 73 3.68 7.46 -6.43
C GLY A 73 2.31 8.00 -6.85
N ARG A 74 2.28 8.71 -7.97
CA ARG A 74 1.07 9.36 -8.50
C ARG A 74 -0.12 8.43 -8.71
N SER A 75 0.14 7.13 -8.90
CA SER A 75 -0.88 6.08 -9.07
C SER A 75 -0.94 5.10 -7.90
N GLY A 76 -0.31 5.39 -6.75
CA GLY A 76 -0.22 4.46 -5.62
C GLY A 76 0.42 3.10 -5.97
N GLY A 77 1.27 3.05 -7.00
CA GLY A 77 1.72 1.79 -7.59
C GLY A 77 2.97 1.18 -6.97
N TYR A 78 3.54 1.82 -5.94
CA TYR A 78 4.78 1.37 -5.31
C TYR A 78 4.53 1.15 -3.83
N LEU A 79 4.76 -0.08 -3.36
CA LEU A 79 4.83 -0.36 -1.93
C LEU A 79 6.27 -0.05 -1.49
N VAL A 80 6.42 0.92 -0.60
CA VAL A 80 7.70 1.47 -0.17
C VAL A 80 7.91 1.19 1.31
N LEU A 81 9.14 0.83 1.68
CA LEU A 81 9.55 0.68 3.07
C LEU A 81 10.03 2.03 3.60
N TYR A 82 9.52 2.44 4.76
CA TYR A 82 9.88 3.65 5.48
C TYR A 82 10.48 3.29 6.83
N ARG A 83 11.41 4.14 7.26
CA ARG A 83 11.89 4.19 8.64
C ARG A 83 10.99 5.12 9.43
N GLY A 84 10.72 4.81 10.67
CA GLY A 84 9.88 5.64 11.54
C GLY A 84 10.05 5.30 13.00
N GLY A 85 8.97 5.48 13.75
CA GLY A 85 8.89 5.04 15.14
C GLY A 85 7.58 5.46 15.79
N LYS A 86 7.52 5.29 17.10
CA LYS A 86 6.45 5.76 17.98
C LYS A 86 7.01 6.75 18.99
N HIS A 87 6.27 7.83 19.20
CA HIS A 87 6.46 8.70 20.35
C HIS A 87 5.91 8.03 21.62
N GLU A 88 6.35 8.51 22.79
CA GLU A 88 5.90 8.00 24.09
C GLU A 88 4.37 8.15 24.29
N ASP A 89 3.77 9.17 23.67
CA ASP A 89 2.32 9.41 23.68
C ASP A 89 1.54 8.51 22.69
N GLY A 90 2.21 7.58 22.03
CA GLY A 90 1.61 6.63 21.09
C GLY A 90 1.48 7.14 19.66
N ARG A 91 1.78 8.41 19.36
CA ARG A 91 1.78 8.92 17.98
C ARG A 91 2.86 8.23 17.16
N VAL A 92 2.49 7.75 15.99
CA VAL A 92 3.40 7.14 15.01
C VAL A 92 3.94 8.22 14.07
N TYR A 93 5.22 8.14 13.72
CA TYR A 93 5.81 8.97 12.67
C TYR A 93 6.55 8.11 11.66
N SER A 94 6.66 8.61 10.42
CA SER A 94 7.48 8.03 9.36
C SER A 94 8.44 9.08 8.80
N GLN A 95 9.56 8.65 8.25
CA GLN A 95 10.62 9.50 7.69
C GLN A 95 10.73 9.26 6.18
N PRO A 96 9.76 9.72 5.37
CA PRO A 96 9.81 9.52 3.92
C PRO A 96 11.00 10.24 3.28
N GLY A 97 11.62 11.23 3.91
CA GLY A 97 12.81 11.90 3.39
C GLY A 97 14.14 11.22 3.70
N ARG A 98 14.14 10.07 4.37
CA ARG A 98 15.36 9.36 4.76
C ARG A 98 15.68 8.27 3.73
N SER A 99 16.91 8.27 3.21
CA SER A 99 17.45 7.11 2.49
C SER A 99 17.54 5.90 3.41
N ILE A 100 17.23 4.73 2.87
CA ILE A 100 17.33 3.44 3.54
C ILE A 100 18.11 2.50 2.65
N GLU A 101 19.30 2.11 3.09
CA GLU A 101 20.10 1.09 2.43
C GLU A 101 19.65 -0.32 2.83
N ASP A 102 19.81 -1.28 1.93
CA ASP A 102 19.39 -2.67 2.17
C ASP A 102 20.08 -3.29 3.39
N ASN A 103 21.30 -2.86 3.72
CA ASN A 103 22.07 -3.34 4.89
C ASN A 103 21.63 -2.69 6.21
N GLU A 104 20.89 -1.59 6.19
CA GLU A 104 20.27 -0.99 7.38
C GLU A 104 19.03 -1.77 7.82
N VAL A 105 18.39 -2.49 6.90
CA VAL A 105 17.15 -3.20 7.16
C VAL A 105 17.47 -4.62 7.64
N PRO A 106 16.95 -5.05 8.82
CA PRO A 106 17.11 -6.42 9.25
C PRO A 106 16.54 -7.41 8.21
N GLY A 107 17.22 -8.54 8.03
CA GLY A 107 16.88 -9.49 6.96
C GLY A 107 15.46 -10.05 7.09
N GLU A 108 14.98 -10.25 8.32
CA GLU A 108 13.62 -10.66 8.63
C GLU A 108 12.57 -9.62 8.22
N VAL A 109 12.88 -8.32 8.37
CA VAL A 109 12.00 -7.23 7.94
C VAL A 109 11.92 -7.20 6.42
N LEU A 110 13.05 -7.36 5.71
CA LEU A 110 13.04 -7.46 4.24
C LEU A 110 12.25 -8.68 3.74
N ARG A 111 12.35 -9.82 4.43
CA ARG A 111 11.55 -11.01 4.11
C ARG A 111 10.07 -10.77 4.36
N ALA A 112 9.70 -10.23 5.51
CA ALA A 112 8.32 -9.89 5.85
C ALA A 112 7.73 -8.86 4.87
N PHE A 113 8.52 -7.87 4.47
CA PHE A 113 8.11 -6.86 3.50
C PHE A 113 7.85 -7.45 2.11
N ARG A 114 8.68 -8.41 1.68
CA ARG A 114 8.41 -9.20 0.46
C ARG A 114 7.12 -10.01 0.60
N THR A 115 6.92 -10.68 1.73
CA THR A 115 5.71 -11.47 1.98
C THR A 115 4.47 -10.58 1.94
N LEU A 116 4.49 -9.40 2.58
CA LEU A 116 3.42 -8.41 2.50
C LEU A 116 3.07 -8.07 1.05
N ALA A 117 4.07 -7.74 0.24
CA ALA A 117 3.85 -7.41 -1.17
C ALA A 117 3.21 -8.56 -1.95
N LEU A 118 3.62 -9.81 -1.67
CA LEU A 118 3.02 -11.00 -2.28
C LEU A 118 1.59 -11.25 -1.81
N SER A 119 1.32 -11.08 -0.51
CA SER A 119 -0.02 -11.22 0.07
C SER A 119 -1.00 -10.21 -0.52
N ILE A 120 -0.58 -8.95 -0.74
CA ILE A 120 -1.40 -7.93 -1.41
C ILE A 120 -1.75 -8.36 -2.84
N ILE A 121 -0.77 -8.83 -3.61
CA ILE A 121 -1.00 -9.32 -4.98
C ILE A 121 -1.99 -10.49 -4.98
N GLN A 122 -1.74 -11.49 -4.13
CA GLN A 122 -2.57 -12.70 -4.06
C GLN A 122 -4.00 -12.39 -3.60
N GLY A 123 -4.18 -11.54 -2.58
CA GLY A 123 -5.49 -11.09 -2.11
C GLY A 123 -6.24 -10.32 -3.19
N THR A 124 -5.55 -9.45 -3.93
CA THR A 124 -6.13 -8.71 -5.06
C THR A 124 -6.59 -9.67 -6.17
N GLU A 125 -5.76 -10.63 -6.57
CA GLU A 125 -6.15 -11.65 -7.56
C GLU A 125 -7.28 -12.54 -7.06
N TYR A 126 -7.31 -12.86 -5.76
CA TYR A 126 -8.38 -13.63 -5.15
C TYR A 126 -9.70 -12.87 -5.20
N LYS A 127 -9.74 -11.60 -4.77
CA LYS A 127 -10.94 -10.75 -4.89
C LYS A 127 -11.42 -10.66 -6.33
N ALA A 128 -10.51 -10.40 -7.28
CA ALA A 128 -10.87 -10.30 -8.70
C ALA A 128 -11.51 -11.58 -9.27
N LYS A 129 -11.16 -12.76 -8.74
CA LYS A 129 -11.74 -14.04 -9.17
C LYS A 129 -13.06 -14.37 -8.50
N ASN A 130 -13.32 -13.86 -7.29
CA ASN A 130 -14.40 -14.34 -6.43
C ASN A 130 -15.46 -13.29 -6.12
N CYS A 131 -15.20 -12.00 -6.37
CA CYS A 131 -16.14 -10.91 -6.11
C CYS A 131 -16.90 -10.52 -7.38
N VAL A 132 -18.20 -10.29 -7.20
CA VAL A 132 -19.06 -9.59 -8.18
C VAL A 132 -19.10 -8.12 -7.77
N VAL A 133 -19.08 -7.23 -8.76
CA VAL A 133 -19.26 -5.79 -8.52
C VAL A 133 -20.64 -5.44 -9.02
N GLU A 134 -21.40 -4.75 -8.18
CA GLU A 134 -22.75 -4.30 -8.49
C GLU A 134 -22.85 -2.81 -8.18
N ASN A 135 -23.60 -2.07 -9.00
CA ASN A 135 -23.84 -0.65 -8.78
C ASN A 135 -25.06 -0.47 -7.88
N GLU A 136 -24.90 0.25 -6.77
CA GLU A 136 -26.00 0.64 -5.90
C GLU A 136 -26.24 2.16 -6.00
N THR A 137 -27.51 2.57 -6.02
CA THR A 137 -27.90 3.98 -5.87
C THR A 137 -28.53 4.18 -4.51
N TYR A 138 -28.01 5.09 -3.70
CA TYR A 138 -28.52 5.39 -2.38
C TYR A 138 -28.79 6.89 -2.18
N SER A 139 -29.74 7.22 -1.31
CA SER A 139 -30.09 8.61 -0.95
C SER A 139 -29.54 8.97 0.42
N ILE A 140 -28.90 10.15 0.53
CA ILE A 140 -28.40 10.69 1.81
C ILE A 140 -29.29 11.84 2.29
N GLN A 141 -29.74 11.77 3.55
CA GLN A 141 -30.44 12.91 4.18
C GLN A 141 -29.46 14.07 4.40
N LYS A 142 -29.82 15.26 3.94
CA LYS A 142 -29.07 16.50 4.19
C LYS A 142 -29.97 17.58 4.74
N THR A 143 -29.54 18.21 5.82
CA THR A 143 -30.18 19.41 6.37
C THR A 143 -29.51 20.67 5.81
N ARG A 144 -30.29 21.71 5.48
CA ARG A 144 -29.78 23.04 5.15
C ARG A 144 -30.40 24.10 6.05
N LYS A 145 -29.64 25.15 6.34
CA LYS A 145 -30.20 26.35 6.98
C LYS A 145 -31.01 27.12 5.93
N ILE A 146 -32.17 27.61 6.33
CA ILE A 146 -32.99 28.52 5.52
C ILE A 146 -33.23 29.81 6.31
N ILE A 147 -33.37 30.91 5.59
CA ILE A 147 -33.89 32.16 6.15
C ILE A 147 -35.40 31.98 6.30
N VAL A 148 -35.94 32.39 7.44
CA VAL A 148 -37.36 32.32 7.80
C VAL A 148 -37.89 33.73 7.99
#